data_AF-A0A966R692-F1
#
_entry.id   AF-A0A966R692-F1
#
_cell.length_a   1.000
_cell.length_b   1.000
_cell.length_c   1.000
_cell.angle_alpha   90.00
_cell.angle_beta   90.00
_cell.angle_gamma   90.00
#
_symmetry.space_group_name_H-M   'P 1'
#
loop_
_entity.id
_entity.type
_entity.pdbx_description
1 polymer ?
#
loop_
_entity_poly.entity_id
_entity_poly.type
_entity_poly.pdbx_seq_one_letter_code
_entity_poly.pdbx_strand_id
1 'polypeptide(L)' 'MTPKEKAEELVNKYLLATPVGFHIDDAKKCALICCDEVLGYMGADRGYEFWTEVKQQIQEL' A
#
# COMPACT_ATOMS: atom_id res chain seq x y z
N MET A 1 -6.54 12.12 -4.88
CA MET A 1 -6.58 10.73 -4.41
C MET A 1 -6.43 10.76 -2.90
N THR A 2 -7.36 10.16 -2.17
CA THR A 2 -7.29 10.00 -0.71
C THR A 2 -6.37 8.82 -0.34
N PRO A 3 -5.89 8.73 0.91
CA PRO A 3 -5.12 7.57 1.36
C PRO A 3 -5.86 6.23 1.18
N LYS A 4 -7.18 6.22 1.41
CA LYS A 4 -8.04 5.06 1.19
C LYS A 4 -8.09 4.65 -0.29
N GLU A 5 -8.37 5.60 -1.18
CA GLU A 5 -8.38 5.35 -2.63
C GLU A 5 -7.01 4.81 -3.09
N LYS A 6 -5.92 5.34 -2.52
CA LYS A 6 -4.56 4.89 -2.84
C LYS A 6 -4.28 3.47 -2.32
N ALA A 7 -4.75 3.14 -1.11
CA ALA A 7 -4.63 1.80 -0.54
C ALA A 7 -5.34 0.76 -1.42
N GLU A 8 -6.58 1.04 -1.84
CA GLU A 8 -7.36 0.20 -2.75
C GLU A 8 -6.67 0.06 -4.12
N GLU A 9 -6.19 1.17 -4.69
CA GLU A 9 -5.43 1.16 -5.96
C GLU A 9 -4.18 0.27 -5.85
N LEU A 10 -3.43 0.37 -4.75
CA LEU A 10 -2.16 -0.34 -4.57
C LEU A 10 -2.38 -1.85 -4.40
N VAL A 11 -3.32 -2.26 -3.54
CA VAL A 11 -3.67 -3.68 -3.37
C VAL A 11 -4.19 -4.28 -4.68
N ASN A 12 -5.09 -3.57 -5.37
CA ASN A 12 -5.60 -4.03 -6.67
C ASN A 12 -4.51 -4.15 -7.73
N LYS A 13 -3.57 -3.21 -7.76
CA LYS A 13 -2.43 -3.26 -8.71
C LYS A 13 -1.59 -4.51 -8.50
N TYR A 14 -1.27 -4.87 -7.25
CA TYR A 14 -0.53 -6.10 -6.97
C TYR A 14 -1.37 -7.35 -7.26
N LEU A 15 -2.65 -7.35 -6.91
CA LEU A 15 -3.54 -8.48 -7.18
C LEU A 15 -3.68 -8.76 -8.69
N LEU A 16 -3.82 -7.71 -9.51
CA LEU A 16 -4.00 -7.84 -10.95
C LEU A 16 -2.70 -8.10 -11.72
N ALA A 17 -1.55 -7.73 -11.14
CA ALA A 17 -0.23 -7.93 -11.75
C ALA A 17 0.39 -9.30 -11.40
N THR A 18 -0.27 -10.11 -10.56
CA THR A 18 0.29 -11.36 -10.05
C THR A 18 -0.38 -12.60 -10.69
N PRO A 19 0.32 -13.76 -10.70
CA PRO A 19 -0.21 -14.97 -11.31
C PRO A 19 -1.48 -15.50 -10.64
N VAL A 20 -2.17 -16.41 -11.34
CA VAL A 20 -3.30 -17.17 -10.79
C VAL A 20 -2.88 -17.88 -9.51
N GLY A 21 -3.66 -17.70 -8.44
CA GLY A 21 -3.37 -18.24 -7.10
C GLY A 21 -2.78 -17.22 -6.12
N PHE A 22 -2.52 -15.99 -6.57
CA PHE A 22 -2.20 -14.88 -5.67
C PHE A 22 -3.49 -14.33 -5.04
N HIS A 23 -3.55 -14.27 -3.72
CA HIS A 23 -4.73 -13.84 -2.99
C HIS A 23 -4.62 -12.38 -2.55
N ILE A 24 -5.77 -11.79 -2.16
CA ILE A 24 -5.82 -10.42 -1.66
C ILE A 24 -4.88 -10.20 -0.48
N ASP A 25 -4.71 -11.20 0.41
CA ASP A 25 -3.78 -11.11 1.54
C ASP A 25 -2.32 -11.01 1.10
N ASP A 26 -1.93 -11.67 0.02
CA ASP A 26 -0.57 -11.57 -0.52
C ASP A 26 -0.36 -10.22 -1.21
N ALA A 27 -1.38 -9.71 -1.90
CA ALA A 27 -1.37 -8.37 -2.48
C ALA A 27 -1.26 -7.28 -1.39
N LYS A 28 -1.98 -7.45 -0.27
CA LYS A 28 -1.86 -6.58 0.91
C LYS A 28 -0.44 -6.60 1.49
N LYS A 29 0.20 -7.76 1.62
CA LYS A 29 1.60 -7.86 2.08
C LYS A 29 2.55 -7.09 1.16
N CYS A 30 2.41 -7.25 -0.16
CA CYS A 30 3.22 -6.50 -1.13
C CYS A 30 2.99 -4.98 -1.01
N ALA A 31 1.73 -4.56 -0.86
CA ALA A 31 1.38 -3.15 -0.67
C ALA A 31 1.96 -2.57 0.62
N LEU A 32 1.95 -3.32 1.73
CA LEU A 32 2.57 -2.92 3.00
C LEU A 32 4.09 -2.77 2.88
N ILE A 33 4.77 -3.73 2.23
CA ILE A 33 6.21 -3.64 1.96
C ILE A 33 6.52 -2.38 1.14
N CYS A 34 5.72 -2.08 0.12
CA CYS A 34 5.87 -0.86 -0.67
C CYS A 34 5.76 0.40 0.20
N CYS A 35 4.78 0.47 1.12
CA CYS A 35 4.67 1.58 2.06
C CYS A 35 5.90 1.67 2.98
N ASP A 36 6.41 0.56 3.50
CA ASP A 36 7.59 0.53 4.36
C ASP A 36 8.85 1.03 3.66
N GLU A 37 9.08 0.60 2.42
CA GLU A 37 10.19 1.10 1.61
C GLU A 37 10.06 2.61 1.36
N VAL A 38 8.87 3.07 0.94
CA VAL A 38 8.63 4.50 0.67
C VAL A 38 8.84 5.35 1.93
N LEU A 39 8.29 4.92 3.07
CA LEU A 39 8.45 5.61 4.35
C LEU A 39 9.90 5.58 4.85
N GLY A 40 10.65 4.52 4.57
CA GLY A 40 12.07 4.40 4.94
C GLY A 40 12.97 5.43 4.24
N TYR A 41 12.62 5.83 3.01
CA TYR A 41 13.34 6.88 2.27
C TYR A 41 12.73 8.27 2.42
N MET A 42 11.49 8.38 2.89
CA MET A 42 10.86 9.67 3.19
C MET A 42 11.38 10.21 4.52
N GLY A 43 12.02 11.38 4.49
CA GLY A 43 12.18 12.21 5.68
C GLY A 43 10.82 12.74 6.18
N ALA A 44 10.83 13.73 7.06
CA ALA A 44 9.62 14.32 7.66
C ALA A 44 8.80 15.23 6.70
N ASP A 45 8.74 14.89 5.41
CA ASP A 45 7.97 15.64 4.41
C ASP A 45 6.47 15.28 4.47
N ARG A 46 5.60 16.10 3.84
CA ARG A 46 4.15 15.86 3.71
C ARG A 46 3.80 14.49 3.14
N GLY A 47 4.70 13.89 2.35
CA GLY A 47 4.54 12.53 1.87
C GLY A 47 4.48 11.49 2.99
N TYR A 48 5.18 11.72 4.10
CA TYR A 48 5.29 10.76 5.20
C TYR A 48 3.94 10.51 5.87
N GLU A 49 3.19 11.57 6.19
CA GLU A 49 1.86 11.46 6.80
C GLU A 49 0.89 10.74 5.85
N PHE A 50 0.88 11.16 4.58
CA PHE A 50 0.05 10.53 3.56
C PHE A 50 0.32 9.01 3.44
N TRP A 51 1.58 8.61 3.32
CA TRP A 51 1.94 7.19 3.17
C TRP A 51 1.78 6.39 4.46
N THR A 52 1.86 7.04 5.62
CA THR A 52 1.50 6.42 6.92
C THR A 52 0.01 6.10 6.95
N GLU A 53 -0.85 7.03 6.52
CA GLU A 53 -2.29 6.79 6.42
C GLU A 53 -2.63 5.71 5.38
N VAL A 54 -1.97 5.70 4.22
CA VAL A 54 -2.14 4.63 3.21
C VAL A 54 -1.82 3.27 3.82
N LYS A 55 -0.70 3.16 4.56
CA LYS A 55 -0.31 1.91 5.23
C LYS A 55 -1.38 1.43 6.21
N GLN A 56 -1.95 2.34 7.02
CA GLN A 56 -3.03 2.02 7.94
C GLN A 56 -4.29 1.55 7.19
N GLN A 57 -4.69 2.25 6.14
CA GLN A 57 -5.86 1.86 5.34
C GLN A 57 -5.69 0.47 4.70
N ILE A 58 -4.47 0.08 4.27
CA ILE A 58 -4.19 -1.28 3.78
C ILE A 58 -4.40 -2.33 4.87
N GLN A 59 -4.12 -2.04 6.14
CA GLN A 59 -4.36 -2.98 7.23
C GLN A 59 -5.85 -3.19 7.52
N GLU A 60 -6.68 -2.17 7.27
CA GLU A 60 -8.13 -2.17 7.48
C GLU A 60 -8.94 -2.80 6.33
N LEU A 61 -8.35 -2.92 5.13
CA LEU A 61 -8.94 -3.62 3.97
C LEU A 61 -9.10 -5.12 4.21
#